data_AF-A4CWF1-F1
#
_entry.id   AF-A4CWF1-F1
#
_cell.length_a   1.000
_cell.length_b   1.000
_cell.length_c   1.000
_cell.angle_alpha   90.00
_cell.angle_beta   90.00
_cell.angle_gamma   90.00
#
_symmetry.space_group_name_H-M   'P 1'
#
loop_
_entity.id
_entity.type
_entity.pdbx_description
1 polymer ?
#
loop_
_entity_poly.entity_id
_entity_poly.type
_entity_poly.pdbx_seq_one_letter_code
_entity_poly.pdbx_strand_id
1 'polypeptide(L)'
;MIPRQGSRGFTLLELLLALSLGTALFVLLLRLIGADLRLGTAMARHLQASGLQRRTLELIRDEVAIGHGWMVDPPLSSTWPCRLSGRRPVLAIAMDPGDPDARGDAVIVYSVGQAPSAIWHGQVLMRCGPSYGLDGVLNLQGAFQNRVLLDALPAAPDAGFEAVPDSNLPVLQLQIEQVLPAASGGERRLRTRRAA
;
A
#
# COMPACT_ATOMS: atom_id res chain seq x y z
N MET A 1 59.53 -46.44 25.04
CA MET A 1 58.29 -46.69 24.30
C MET A 1 57.15 -46.04 25.09
N ILE A 2 56.65 -44.92 24.55
CA ILE A 2 55.45 -44.13 24.87
C ILE A 2 55.05 -44.01 26.36
N PRO A 3 55.34 -42.87 27.03
CA PRO A 3 54.73 -42.58 28.33
C PRO A 3 53.21 -42.39 28.17
N ARG A 4 52.42 -43.10 28.98
CA ARG A 4 50.98 -42.90 29.08
C ARG A 4 50.72 -41.49 29.62
N GLN A 5 50.22 -40.61 28.77
CA GLN A 5 49.63 -39.34 29.21
C GLN A 5 48.43 -39.67 30.12
N GLY A 6 48.54 -39.32 31.40
CA GLY A 6 47.40 -39.37 32.31
C GLY A 6 46.28 -38.52 31.74
N SER A 7 45.13 -39.13 31.49
CA SER A 7 43.91 -38.46 31.07
C SER A 7 43.47 -37.48 32.15
N ARG A 8 43.93 -36.23 32.04
CA ARG A 8 43.42 -35.09 32.83
C ARG A 8 41.97 -34.87 32.43
N GLY A 9 41.04 -35.33 33.26
CA GLY A 9 39.63 -35.02 33.14
C GLY A 9 39.35 -33.55 33.45
N PHE A 10 38.26 -33.01 32.91
CA PHE A 10 37.82 -31.65 33.21
C PHE A 10 37.42 -31.51 34.68
N THR A 11 37.80 -30.38 35.27
CA THR A 11 37.27 -30.01 36.59
C THR A 11 35.81 -29.55 36.48
N LEU A 12 35.03 -29.70 37.55
CA LEU A 12 33.65 -29.20 37.61
C LEU A 12 33.57 -27.71 37.23
N LEU A 13 34.55 -26.91 37.66
CA LEU A 13 34.67 -25.49 37.34
C LEU A 13 34.83 -25.27 35.84
N GLU A 14 35.75 -25.98 35.18
CA GLU A 14 35.95 -25.87 33.73
C GLU A 14 34.68 -26.27 32.97
N LEU A 15 33.95 -27.27 33.44
CA LEU A 15 32.70 -27.71 32.81
C LEU A 15 31.59 -26.66 32.95
N LEU A 16 31.44 -26.06 34.14
CA LEU A 16 30.51 -24.95 34.38
C LEU A 16 30.90 -23.70 33.56
N LEU A 17 32.19 -23.42 33.44
CA LEU A 17 32.69 -22.28 32.67
C LEU A 17 32.48 -22.48 31.17
N ALA A 18 32.77 -23.68 30.65
CA ALA A 18 32.47 -24.03 29.26
C ALA A 18 30.95 -23.95 28.97
N LEU A 19 30.11 -24.44 29.89
CA LEU A 19 28.65 -24.39 29.75
C LEU A 19 28.11 -22.95 29.76
N SER A 20 28.59 -22.10 30.68
CA SER A 20 28.19 -20.70 30.75
C SER A 20 28.65 -19.90 29.53
N LEU A 21 29.87 -20.15 29.03
CA LEU A 21 30.37 -19.49 27.82
C LEU A 21 29.59 -19.94 26.58
N GLY A 22 29.31 -21.25 26.47
CA GLY A 22 28.53 -21.83 25.38
C GLY A 22 27.10 -21.31 25.35
N THR A 23 26.44 -21.20 26.51
CA THR A 23 25.09 -20.64 26.61
C THR A 23 25.07 -19.14 26.29
N ALA A 24 26.05 -18.37 26.77
CA ALA A 24 26.17 -16.95 26.44
C ALA A 24 26.36 -16.72 24.93
N LEU A 25 27.25 -17.49 24.29
CA LEU A 25 27.47 -17.45 22.85
C LEU A 25 26.20 -17.86 22.08
N PHE A 26 25.52 -18.91 22.51
CA PHE A 26 24.30 -19.37 21.87
C PHE A 26 23.18 -18.32 21.94
N VAL A 27 22.99 -17.68 23.10
CA VAL A 27 22.03 -16.57 23.25
C VAL A 27 22.40 -15.39 22.36
N LEU A 28 23.68 -15.06 22.23
CA LEU A 28 24.14 -14.00 21.32
C LEU A 28 23.80 -14.31 19.86
N LEU A 29 24.07 -15.54 19.40
CA LEU A 29 23.74 -15.98 18.05
C LEU A 29 22.22 -15.92 17.79
N LEU A 30 21.41 -16.38 18.74
CA LEU A 30 19.94 -16.29 18.62
C LEU A 30 19.46 -14.84 18.53
N ARG A 31 20.06 -13.92 19.29
CA ARG A 31 19.74 -12.48 19.20
C ARG A 31 20.09 -11.90 17.84
N LEU A 32 21.23 -12.28 17.27
CA LEU A 32 21.66 -11.83 15.93
C LEU A 32 20.71 -12.33 14.84
N ILE A 33 20.36 -13.61 14.85
CA ILE A 33 19.40 -14.19 13.90
C ILE A 33 18.03 -13.52 14.05
N GLY A 34 17.56 -13.33 15.29
CA GLY A 34 16.29 -12.66 15.56
C GLY A 34 16.26 -11.20 15.06
N ALA A 35 17.38 -10.48 15.15
CA ALA A 35 17.50 -9.13 14.62
C ALA A 35 17.42 -9.11 13.09
N ASP A 36 18.11 -10.04 12.42
CA ASP A 36 18.11 -10.14 10.95
C ASP A 36 16.73 -10.51 10.39
N LEU A 37 16.03 -11.45 11.02
CA LEU A 37 14.66 -11.81 10.64
C LEU A 37 13.68 -10.62 10.77
N ARG A 38 13.83 -9.80 11.82
CA ARG A 38 13.03 -8.58 12.00
C ARG A 38 13.32 -7.55 10.91
N LEU A 39 14.59 -7.40 10.52
CA LEU A 39 14.98 -6.50 9.44
C LEU A 39 14.42 -6.97 8.09
N GLY A 40 14.55 -8.26 7.79
CA GLY A 40 14.05 -8.86 6.53
C GLY A 40 12.53 -8.71 6.38
N THR A 41 11.77 -8.97 7.43
CA THR A 41 10.30 -8.79 7.41
C THR A 41 9.88 -7.33 7.25
N ALA A 42 10.59 -6.39 7.88
CA ALA A 42 10.35 -4.96 7.72
C ALA A 42 10.62 -4.49 6.27
N MET A 43 11.71 -4.96 5.67
CA MET A 43 12.06 -4.67 4.28
C MET A 43 11.03 -5.26 3.31
N ALA A 44 10.63 -6.53 3.51
CA ALA A 44 9.62 -7.18 2.67
C ALA A 44 8.28 -6.41 2.69
N ARG A 45 7.81 -5.99 3.88
CA ARG A 45 6.60 -5.17 4.02
C ARG A 45 6.72 -3.83 3.30
N HIS A 46 7.90 -3.20 3.35
CA HIS A 46 8.14 -1.95 2.64
C HIS A 46 8.09 -2.10 1.12
N LEU A 47 8.72 -3.16 0.58
CA LEU A 47 8.71 -3.45 -0.84
C LEU A 47 7.30 -3.79 -1.32
N GLN A 48 6.56 -4.58 -0.54
CA GLN A 48 5.15 -4.89 -0.83
C GLN A 48 4.29 -3.62 -0.87
N ALA A 49 4.37 -2.76 0.15
CA ALA A 49 3.60 -1.51 0.19
C ALA A 49 3.96 -0.57 -0.97
N SER A 50 5.25 -0.42 -1.27
CA SER A 50 5.72 0.39 -2.40
C SER A 50 5.25 -0.18 -3.73
N GLY A 51 5.25 -1.51 -3.88
CA GLY A 51 4.73 -2.20 -5.05
C GLY A 51 3.23 -1.98 -5.24
N LEU A 52 2.44 -2.05 -4.15
CA LEU A 52 1.01 -1.78 -4.18
C LEU A 52 0.72 -0.33 -4.60
N GLN A 53 1.37 0.66 -4.00
CA GLN A 53 1.18 2.07 -4.40
C GLN A 53 1.47 2.29 -5.89
N ARG A 54 2.57 1.74 -6.39
CA ARG A 54 2.95 1.87 -7.81
C ARG A 54 1.94 1.22 -8.75
N ARG A 55 1.43 0.03 -8.41
CA ARG A 55 0.40 -0.66 -9.20
C ARG A 55 -0.91 0.10 -9.19
N THR A 56 -1.31 0.65 -8.05
CA THR A 56 -2.50 1.50 -7.95
C THR A 56 -2.36 2.76 -8.81
N LEU A 57 -1.18 3.40 -8.82
CA LEU A 57 -0.92 4.55 -9.67
C LEU A 57 -0.85 4.20 -11.17
N GLU A 58 -0.32 3.02 -11.56
CA GLU A 58 -0.45 2.57 -12.96
C GLU A 58 -1.90 2.36 -13.35
N LEU A 59 -2.68 1.68 -12.49
CA LEU A 59 -4.10 1.44 -12.77
C LEU A 59 -4.84 2.76 -13.05
N ILE A 60 -4.66 3.76 -12.18
CA ILE A 60 -5.30 5.07 -12.36
C ILE A 60 -4.81 5.74 -13.64
N ARG A 61 -3.50 5.68 -13.91
CA ARG A 61 -2.92 6.24 -15.13
C ARG A 61 -3.50 5.62 -16.40
N ASP A 62 -3.59 4.30 -16.44
CA ASP A 62 -4.13 3.59 -17.59
C ASP A 62 -5.61 3.96 -17.81
N GLU A 63 -6.37 4.13 -16.72
CA GLU A 63 -7.77 4.59 -16.78
C GLU A 63 -7.91 6.06 -17.22
N VAL A 64 -6.99 6.94 -16.81
CA VAL A 64 -6.93 8.32 -17.30
C VAL A 64 -6.61 8.35 -18.79
N ALA A 65 -5.68 7.50 -19.25
CA ALA A 65 -5.21 7.49 -20.64
C ALA A 65 -6.29 7.06 -21.65
N ILE A 66 -7.23 6.19 -21.24
CA ILE A 66 -8.35 5.76 -22.08
C ILE A 66 -9.60 6.64 -21.93
N GLY A 67 -9.65 7.47 -20.87
CA GLY A 67 -10.78 8.34 -20.59
C GLY A 67 -10.93 9.46 -21.62
N HIS A 68 -12.14 9.98 -21.75
CA HIS A 68 -12.45 11.11 -22.65
C HIS A 68 -12.33 12.48 -21.98
N GLY A 69 -12.10 12.49 -20.67
CA GLY A 69 -11.97 13.68 -19.85
C GLY A 69 -11.81 13.30 -18.38
N TRP A 70 -11.43 14.25 -17.56
CA TRP A 70 -11.30 14.04 -16.13
C TRP A 70 -11.61 15.32 -15.36
N MET A 71 -12.01 15.15 -14.10
CA MET A 71 -12.27 16.23 -13.16
C MET A 71 -11.58 15.92 -11.83
N VAL A 72 -10.76 16.86 -11.36
CA VAL A 72 -10.12 16.81 -10.04
C VAL A 72 -11.05 17.47 -9.02
N ASP A 73 -11.12 16.88 -7.82
CA ASP A 73 -12.01 17.27 -6.73
C ASP A 73 -13.45 17.56 -7.21
N PRO A 74 -14.08 16.62 -7.92
CA PRO A 74 -15.40 16.86 -8.50
C PRO A 74 -16.45 17.05 -7.40
N PRO A 75 -17.47 17.89 -7.63
CA PRO A 75 -18.60 17.97 -6.72
C PRO A 75 -19.33 16.62 -6.67
N LEU A 76 -19.95 16.31 -5.52
CA LEU A 76 -20.75 15.09 -5.38
C LEU A 76 -21.88 15.07 -6.42
N SER A 77 -21.95 14.01 -7.21
CA SER A 77 -23.03 13.80 -8.18
C SER A 77 -23.99 12.68 -7.75
N SER A 78 -25.28 12.90 -7.96
CA SER A 78 -26.34 11.90 -7.71
C SER A 78 -26.50 10.89 -8.86
N THR A 79 -25.93 11.18 -10.02
CA THR A 79 -25.96 10.34 -11.23
C THR A 79 -24.82 9.33 -11.27
N TRP A 80 -23.82 9.45 -10.40
CA TRP A 80 -22.72 8.50 -10.36
C TRP A 80 -23.21 7.09 -10.00
N PRO A 81 -22.64 6.06 -10.64
CA PRO A 81 -23.18 4.70 -10.58
C PRO A 81 -22.96 4.01 -9.22
N CYS A 82 -21.99 4.45 -8.41
CA CYS A 82 -21.82 3.96 -7.03
C CYS A 82 -22.00 5.08 -6.01
N ARG A 83 -22.58 4.70 -4.85
CA ARG A 83 -22.64 5.57 -3.68
C ARG A 83 -21.26 5.71 -3.03
N LEU A 84 -20.86 6.94 -2.74
CA LEU A 84 -19.59 7.22 -2.07
C LEU A 84 -19.65 7.11 -0.53
N SER A 85 -20.85 6.99 0.05
CA SER A 85 -21.04 6.80 1.51
C SER A 85 -20.27 7.83 2.36
N GLY A 86 -20.28 9.10 1.95
CA GLY A 86 -19.59 10.18 2.67
C GLY A 86 -18.08 10.29 2.41
N ARG A 87 -17.50 9.47 1.54
CA ARG A 87 -16.11 9.64 1.07
C ARG A 87 -15.98 10.85 0.14
N ARG A 88 -14.85 11.54 0.23
CA ARG A 88 -14.50 12.67 -0.63
C ARG A 88 -14.09 12.13 -2.01
N PRO A 89 -14.76 12.51 -3.10
CA PRO A 89 -14.25 12.21 -4.43
C PRO A 89 -13.01 13.08 -4.70
N VAL A 90 -11.98 12.47 -5.30
CA VAL A 90 -10.70 13.13 -5.60
C VAL A 90 -10.50 13.25 -7.10
N LEU A 91 -10.91 12.23 -7.86
CA LEU A 91 -10.76 12.18 -9.31
C LEU A 91 -11.97 11.48 -9.91
N ALA A 92 -12.60 12.10 -10.90
CA ALA A 92 -13.59 11.47 -11.77
C ALA A 92 -13.03 11.42 -13.20
N ILE A 93 -13.23 10.30 -13.89
CA ILE A 93 -12.76 10.06 -15.25
C ILE A 93 -13.96 9.71 -16.12
N ALA A 94 -14.19 10.49 -17.16
CA ALA A 94 -15.28 10.29 -18.12
C ALA A 94 -14.96 9.12 -19.05
N MET A 95 -15.87 8.15 -19.13
CA MET A 95 -15.77 7.00 -20.05
C MET A 95 -16.67 7.16 -21.28
N ASP A 96 -17.52 8.19 -21.32
CA ASP A 96 -18.37 8.54 -22.46
C ASP A 96 -17.86 9.86 -23.09
N PRO A 97 -17.58 9.91 -24.41
CA PRO A 97 -17.20 11.15 -25.08
C PRO A 97 -18.27 12.24 -25.02
N GLY A 98 -19.54 11.89 -24.77
CA GLY A 98 -20.64 12.85 -24.60
C GLY A 98 -20.61 13.63 -23.28
N ASP A 99 -19.79 13.22 -22.31
CA ASP A 99 -19.70 13.84 -20.98
C ASP A 99 -18.24 13.97 -20.51
N PRO A 100 -17.42 14.83 -21.15
CA PRO A 100 -16.01 15.00 -20.78
C PRO A 100 -15.82 15.56 -19.36
N ASP A 101 -16.86 16.18 -18.78
CA ASP A 101 -16.85 16.72 -17.43
C ASP A 101 -17.11 15.66 -16.34
N ALA A 102 -17.27 14.38 -16.72
CA ALA A 102 -17.38 13.25 -15.79
C ALA A 102 -18.53 13.40 -14.75
N ARG A 103 -19.67 13.94 -15.19
CA ARG A 103 -20.87 14.18 -14.35
C ARG A 103 -21.95 13.12 -14.49
N GLY A 104 -21.90 12.28 -15.52
CA GLY A 104 -22.89 11.28 -15.88
C GLY A 104 -22.73 9.96 -15.13
N ASP A 105 -23.28 8.90 -15.73
CA ASP A 105 -23.28 7.54 -15.18
C ASP A 105 -22.12 6.67 -15.71
N ALA A 106 -21.58 6.99 -16.89
CA ALA A 106 -20.39 6.37 -17.46
C ALA A 106 -19.09 7.01 -16.93
N VAL A 107 -18.89 6.97 -15.61
CA VAL A 107 -17.78 7.67 -14.93
C VAL A 107 -17.07 6.77 -13.93
N ILE A 108 -15.74 6.71 -14.01
CA ILE A 108 -14.94 6.11 -12.95
C ILE A 108 -14.61 7.17 -11.89
N VAL A 109 -14.92 6.88 -10.63
CA VAL A 109 -14.70 7.80 -9.51
C VAL A 109 -13.74 7.19 -8.49
N TYR A 110 -12.67 7.91 -8.21
CA TYR A 110 -11.76 7.65 -7.10
C TYR A 110 -12.13 8.53 -5.91
N SER A 111 -12.29 7.90 -4.75
CA SER A 111 -12.67 8.59 -3.52
C SER A 111 -11.84 8.14 -2.33
N VAL A 112 -11.64 9.04 -1.39
CA VAL A 112 -10.91 8.82 -0.14
C VAL A 112 -11.83 9.02 1.04
N GLY A 113 -11.71 8.17 2.05
CA GLY A 113 -12.35 8.39 3.34
C GLY A 113 -12.52 7.12 4.14
N GLN A 114 -13.60 7.08 4.93
CA GLN A 114 -13.85 5.97 5.84
C GLN A 114 -14.00 4.63 5.11
N ALA A 115 -13.36 3.62 5.71
CA ALA A 115 -13.41 2.26 5.23
C ALA A 115 -14.83 1.68 5.32
N PRO A 116 -15.20 0.77 4.41
CA PRO A 116 -16.52 0.15 4.43
C PRO A 116 -16.73 -0.84 5.59
N SER A 117 -15.66 -1.29 6.26
CA SER A 117 -15.71 -2.20 7.40
C SER A 117 -14.45 -2.10 8.26
N ALA A 118 -14.44 -2.74 9.43
CA ALA A 118 -13.35 -2.66 10.41
C ALA A 118 -12.09 -3.49 10.07
N ILE A 119 -12.08 -4.22 8.96
CA ILE A 119 -10.91 -5.03 8.54
C ILE A 119 -9.78 -4.18 7.94
N TRP A 120 -10.06 -2.92 7.63
CA TRP A 120 -9.14 -1.99 6.98
C TRP A 120 -8.45 -1.10 8.01
N HIS A 121 -7.19 -0.77 7.76
CA HIS A 121 -6.43 0.09 8.65
C HIS A 121 -6.66 1.55 8.24
N GLY A 122 -7.53 2.28 8.93
CA GLY A 122 -7.74 3.72 8.70
C GLY A 122 -8.54 4.06 7.43
N GLN A 123 -8.18 5.16 6.77
CA GLN A 123 -8.86 5.59 5.54
C GLN A 123 -8.45 4.72 4.34
N VAL A 124 -9.33 4.68 3.34
CA VAL A 124 -9.14 3.88 2.12
C VAL A 124 -9.25 4.74 0.86
N LEU A 125 -8.47 4.38 -0.15
CA LEU A 125 -8.69 4.79 -1.53
C LEU A 125 -9.65 3.78 -2.17
N MET A 126 -10.80 4.28 -2.61
CA MET A 126 -11.87 3.52 -3.23
C MET A 126 -11.99 3.88 -4.70
N ARG A 127 -12.26 2.89 -5.53
CA ARG A 127 -12.61 3.04 -6.94
C ARG A 127 -14.05 2.57 -7.15
N CYS A 128 -14.88 3.46 -7.67
CA CYS A 128 -16.14 3.11 -8.30
C CYS A 128 -15.92 3.12 -9.80
N GLY A 129 -16.09 1.99 -10.47
CA GLY A 129 -15.91 1.90 -11.92
C GLY A 129 -16.38 0.57 -12.49
N PRO A 130 -16.34 0.39 -13.81
CA PRO A 130 -16.62 -0.90 -14.42
C PRO A 130 -15.62 -1.95 -13.92
N SER A 131 -16.05 -3.20 -13.90
CA SER A 131 -15.20 -4.32 -13.52
C SER A 131 -14.13 -4.61 -14.57
N TYR A 132 -13.00 -5.13 -14.13
CA TYR A 132 -12.00 -5.72 -15.02
C TYR A 132 -12.36 -7.16 -15.37
N GLY A 133 -12.17 -7.53 -16.64
CA GLY A 133 -12.23 -8.91 -17.12
C GLY A 133 -11.03 -9.74 -16.68
N LEU A 134 -11.06 -11.04 -16.97
CA LEU A 134 -9.94 -11.96 -16.68
C LEU A 134 -8.70 -11.66 -17.53
N ASP A 135 -8.91 -10.97 -18.65
CA ASP A 135 -7.89 -10.44 -19.56
C ASP A 135 -7.27 -9.12 -19.05
N GLY A 136 -7.78 -8.55 -17.96
CA GLY A 136 -7.33 -7.26 -17.43
C GLY A 136 -7.86 -6.05 -18.20
N VAL A 137 -8.85 -6.22 -19.07
CA VAL A 137 -9.50 -5.12 -19.81
C VAL A 137 -10.74 -4.66 -19.06
N LEU A 138 -11.07 -3.37 -19.15
CA LEU A 138 -12.31 -2.84 -18.60
C LEU A 138 -13.53 -3.38 -19.34
N ASN A 139 -14.48 -3.91 -18.58
CA ASN A 139 -15.79 -4.25 -19.09
C ASN A 139 -16.73 -3.05 -18.88
N LEU A 140 -16.75 -2.12 -19.85
CA LEU A 140 -17.60 -0.91 -19.81
C LEU A 140 -19.10 -1.22 -19.81
N GLN A 141 -19.50 -2.40 -20.30
CA GLN A 141 -20.88 -2.87 -20.28
C GLN A 141 -21.24 -3.60 -18.97
N GLY A 142 -20.26 -3.81 -18.10
CA GLY A 142 -20.42 -4.50 -16.82
C GLY A 142 -21.00 -3.59 -15.74
N ALA A 143 -21.45 -4.23 -14.65
CA ALA A 143 -21.89 -3.49 -13.48
C ALA A 143 -20.73 -2.71 -12.87
N PHE A 144 -21.01 -1.47 -12.46
CA PHE A 144 -20.08 -0.67 -11.68
C PHE A 144 -19.92 -1.25 -10.29
N GLN A 145 -18.68 -1.32 -9.84
CA GLN A 145 -18.34 -1.90 -8.55
C GLN A 145 -17.53 -0.90 -7.73
N ASN A 146 -17.86 -0.82 -6.45
CA ASN A 146 -17.12 -0.03 -5.49
C ASN A 146 -16.11 -0.91 -4.76
N ARG A 147 -14.81 -0.70 -5.00
CA ARG A 147 -13.73 -1.55 -4.47
C ARG A 147 -12.67 -0.71 -3.77
N VAL A 148 -12.18 -1.21 -2.63
CA VAL A 148 -10.99 -0.66 -1.98
C VAL A 148 -9.77 -1.04 -2.82
N LEU A 149 -8.99 -0.05 -3.23
CA LEU A 149 -7.72 -0.25 -3.93
C LEU A 149 -6.52 -0.21 -2.97
N LEU A 150 -6.62 0.61 -1.93
CA LEU A 150 -5.53 0.80 -0.98
C LEU A 150 -6.10 1.21 0.38
N ASP A 151 -5.52 0.68 1.46
CA ASP A 151 -5.84 1.03 2.84
C ASP A 151 -4.70 1.81 3.49
N ALA A 152 -4.80 2.09 4.79
CA ALA A 152 -3.77 2.80 5.55
C ALA A 152 -3.49 4.22 5.03
N LEU A 153 -4.48 4.89 4.45
CA LEU A 153 -4.37 6.31 4.12
C LEU A 153 -4.43 7.15 5.41
N PRO A 154 -3.73 8.31 5.45
CA PRO A 154 -3.81 9.24 6.56
C PRO A 154 -5.26 9.67 6.87
N ALA A 155 -5.57 9.89 8.14
CA ALA A 155 -6.92 10.30 8.56
C ALA A 155 -7.25 11.79 8.26
N ALA A 156 -6.32 12.56 7.69
CA ALA A 156 -6.55 13.97 7.38
C ALA A 156 -7.44 14.12 6.13
N PRO A 157 -8.37 15.10 6.11
CA PRO A 157 -9.38 15.24 5.04
C PRO A 157 -8.80 15.36 3.63
N ASP A 158 -7.68 16.08 3.51
CA ASP A 158 -7.04 16.42 2.23
C ASP A 158 -5.75 15.63 2.01
N ALA A 159 -5.65 14.44 2.62
CA ALA A 159 -4.46 13.61 2.54
C ALA A 159 -4.76 12.23 1.94
N GLY A 160 -3.70 11.51 1.60
CA GLY A 160 -3.77 10.10 1.20
C GLY A 160 -3.78 9.88 -0.31
N PHE A 161 -4.73 10.45 -1.04
CA PHE A 161 -4.66 10.47 -2.50
C PHE A 161 -4.94 11.88 -3.02
N GLU A 162 -4.05 12.35 -3.88
CA GLU A 162 -4.10 13.66 -4.52
C GLU A 162 -3.92 13.47 -6.03
N ALA A 163 -4.76 14.15 -6.80
CA ALA A 163 -4.62 14.28 -8.24
C ALA A 163 -4.51 15.78 -8.54
N VAL A 164 -3.43 16.22 -9.19
CA VAL A 164 -3.17 17.63 -9.44
C VAL A 164 -2.90 17.82 -10.94
N PRO A 165 -3.65 18.67 -11.64
CA PRO A 165 -3.35 19.03 -13.02
C PRO A 165 -1.97 19.68 -13.13
N ASP A 166 -1.18 19.28 -14.12
CA ASP A 166 0.00 20.06 -14.49
C ASP A 166 -0.44 21.40 -15.10
N SER A 167 0.27 22.48 -14.76
CA SER A 167 -0.10 23.83 -15.21
C SER A 167 0.16 24.07 -16.70
N ASN A 168 1.04 23.28 -17.33
CA ASN A 168 1.49 23.50 -18.70
C ASN A 168 1.27 22.29 -19.61
N LEU A 169 1.05 21.11 -19.04
CA LEU A 169 0.89 19.86 -19.79
C LEU A 169 -0.50 19.25 -19.53
N PRO A 170 -1.09 18.54 -20.52
CA PRO A 170 -2.35 17.83 -20.35
C PRO A 170 -2.14 16.51 -19.59
N VAL A 171 -1.51 16.60 -18.41
CA VAL A 171 -1.04 15.46 -17.60
C VAL A 171 -1.52 15.66 -16.17
N LEU A 172 -1.90 14.57 -15.50
CA LEU A 172 -2.27 14.56 -14.09
C LEU A 172 -1.09 14.09 -13.25
N GLN A 173 -0.67 14.87 -12.26
CA GLN A 173 0.23 14.41 -11.21
C GLN A 173 -0.57 13.69 -10.14
N LEU A 174 -0.40 12.37 -10.07
CA LEU A 174 -1.02 11.51 -9.08
C LEU A 174 -0.05 11.26 -7.93
N GLN A 175 -0.54 11.38 -6.70
CA GLN A 175 0.23 11.10 -5.49
C GLN A 175 -0.58 10.25 -4.53
N ILE A 176 0.05 9.20 -4.01
CA ILE A 176 -0.49 8.40 -2.91
C ILE A 176 0.42 8.54 -1.69
N GLU A 177 -0.20 8.66 -0.53
CA GLU A 177 0.41 8.62 0.78
C GLU A 177 -0.28 7.57 1.66
N GLN A 178 0.52 6.78 2.37
CA GLN A 178 0.06 5.84 3.40
C GLN A 178 0.84 6.02 4.71
N VAL A 179 0.18 5.72 5.82
CA VAL A 179 0.74 5.66 7.16
C VAL A 179 0.76 4.20 7.60
N LEU A 180 1.95 3.61 7.62
CA LEU A 180 2.15 2.19 7.88
C LEU A 180 2.90 1.97 9.21
N PRO A 181 2.68 0.84 9.90
CA PRO A 181 3.47 0.51 11.08
C PRO A 181 4.97 0.41 10.77
N ALA A 182 5.79 1.10 11.55
CA ALA A 182 7.24 1.04 11.50
C ALA A 182 7.76 -0.15 12.34
N ALA A 183 8.88 -0.75 11.91
CA ALA A 183 9.51 -1.85 12.62
C ALA A 183 10.04 -1.45 14.03
N SER A 184 10.29 -0.16 14.24
CA SER A 184 10.76 0.41 15.50
C SER A 184 9.64 0.73 16.50
N GLY A 185 8.37 0.42 16.19
CA GLY A 185 7.23 0.67 17.10
C GLY A 185 6.59 2.06 16.97
N GLY A 186 6.55 2.62 15.76
CA GLY A 186 5.89 3.89 15.46
C GLY A 186 5.18 3.87 14.11
N GLU A 187 4.90 5.03 13.54
CA GLU A 187 4.33 5.17 12.21
C GLU A 187 5.40 5.57 11.19
N ARG A 188 5.27 5.06 9.98
CA ARG A 188 6.10 5.43 8.84
C ARG A 188 5.20 5.88 7.69
N ARG A 189 5.51 7.06 7.16
CA ARG A 189 4.85 7.61 5.98
C ARG A 189 5.52 7.10 4.70
N LEU A 190 4.73 6.56 3.79
CA LEU A 190 5.17 6.14 2.45
C LEU A 190 4.44 6.98 1.42
N ARG A 191 5.21 7.65 0.54
CA ARG A 191 4.66 8.51 -0.51
C ARG A 191 5.22 8.12 -1.87
N THR A 192 4.34 7.94 -2.85
CA THR A 192 4.70 7.67 -4.24
C THR A 192 3.98 8.65 -5.15
N ARG A 193 4.67 9.11 -6.21
CA ARG A 193 4.14 10.02 -7.22
C ARG A 193 4.27 9.42 -8.61
N ARG A 194 3.34 9.76 -9.50
CA ARG A 194 3.37 9.40 -10.91
C ARG A 194 2.59 10.42 -11.73
N ALA A 195 3.14 10.75 -12.90
CA ALA A 195 2.42 11.45 -13.95
C ALA A 195 1.51 10.45 -14.71
N ALA A 196 0.26 10.84 -14.93
CA ALA A 196 -0.75 10.12 -15.70
C ALA A 196 -1.11 10.87 -16.96
#